data_AF-A0A6J7KAH5-F1
#
_entry.id   AF-A0A6J7KAH5-F1
#
_cell.length_a   1.000
_cell.length_b   1.000
_cell.length_c   1.000
_cell.angle_alpha   90.00
_cell.angle_beta   90.00
_cell.angle_gamma   90.00
#
_symmetry.space_group_name_H-M   'P 1'
#
loop_
_entity.id
_entity.type
_entity.pdbx_description
1 polymer ?
#
loop_
_entity_poly.entity_id
_entity_poly.type
_entity_poly.pdbx_seq_one_letter_code
_entity_poly.pdbx_strand_id
1 'polypeptide(L)'
;MLQTKVWSELDQDRTVKNGKGVLIFAFTGLFPSLYPKIRIGILDTMEITRFKPPVLCEVVHIGRIIRGTGKFELKKSKGGTIFNWQENLVAHPVFLLIMKPLLLLGVWISLHRFARQLTR
;
A
#
# COMPACT_ATOMS: atom_id res chain seq x y z
N MET A 1 -2.92 -0.34 6.80
CA MET A 1 -2.25 0.87 7.33
C MET A 1 -3.21 1.60 8.26
N LEU A 2 -2.67 2.43 9.16
CA LEU A 2 -3.48 3.33 9.98
C LEU A 2 -4.27 4.27 9.07
N GLN A 3 -5.57 4.43 9.33
CA GLN A 3 -6.45 5.31 8.54
C GLN A 3 -6.50 5.00 7.02
N THR A 4 -6.25 3.74 6.63
CA THR A 4 -6.38 3.31 5.23
C THR A 4 -7.29 2.09 5.13
N LYS A 5 -8.24 2.13 4.20
CA LYS A 5 -9.02 0.96 3.75
C LYS A 5 -8.37 0.42 2.48
N VAL A 6 -8.01 -0.86 2.48
CA VAL A 6 -7.38 -1.53 1.34
C VAL A 6 -8.28 -2.67 0.88
N TRP A 7 -8.43 -2.81 -0.42
CA TRP A 7 -9.09 -3.95 -1.06
C TRP A 7 -8.48 -4.16 -2.45
N SER A 8 -8.79 -5.27 -3.07
CA SER A 8 -8.31 -5.65 -4.40
C SER A 8 -9.47 -5.98 -5.32
N GLU A 9 -9.17 -6.08 -6.61
CA GLU A 9 -10.11 -6.61 -7.60
C GLU A 9 -10.55 -8.05 -7.26
N LEU A 10 -9.65 -8.85 -6.69
CA LEU A 10 -9.93 -10.22 -6.25
C LEU A 10 -10.99 -10.31 -5.14
N ASP A 11 -11.13 -9.24 -4.34
CA ASP A 11 -12.16 -9.18 -3.30
C ASP A 11 -13.56 -8.95 -3.88
N GLN A 12 -13.64 -8.45 -5.12
CA GLN A 12 -14.89 -8.21 -5.84
C GLN A 12 -15.20 -9.34 -6.83
N ASP A 13 -14.19 -9.83 -7.54
CA ASP A 13 -14.29 -10.92 -8.50
C ASP A 13 -13.22 -11.99 -8.25
N ARG A 14 -13.66 -13.13 -7.72
CA ARG A 14 -12.80 -14.28 -7.39
C ARG A 14 -12.41 -15.12 -8.61
N THR A 15 -12.93 -14.82 -9.80
CA THR A 15 -12.60 -15.55 -11.03
C THR A 15 -11.26 -15.12 -11.63
N VAL A 16 -10.76 -13.93 -11.26
CA VAL A 16 -9.45 -13.41 -11.66
C VAL A 16 -8.35 -14.28 -11.02
N LYS A 17 -7.49 -14.89 -11.85
CA LYS A 17 -6.37 -15.72 -11.40
C LYS A 17 -5.07 -14.91 -11.26
N ASN A 18 -4.29 -15.31 -10.25
CA ASN A 18 -3.33 -14.52 -9.46
C ASN A 18 -2.17 -13.82 -10.18
N GLY A 19 -1.81 -12.66 -9.60
CA GLY A 19 -0.43 -12.19 -9.47
C GLY A 19 -0.14 -10.87 -10.16
N LYS A 20 -0.06 -10.85 -11.48
CA LYS A 20 0.25 -9.65 -12.27
C LYS A 20 -1.02 -9.10 -12.93
N GLY A 21 -1.15 -7.78 -12.99
CA GLY A 21 -2.32 -7.09 -13.55
C GLY A 21 -3.47 -6.90 -12.57
N VAL A 22 -3.41 -7.51 -11.38
CA VAL A 22 -4.43 -7.33 -10.33
C VAL A 22 -4.39 -5.90 -9.82
N LEU A 23 -5.57 -5.28 -9.73
CA LEU A 23 -5.72 -3.96 -9.13
C LEU A 23 -5.85 -4.04 -7.61
N ILE A 24 -5.11 -3.17 -6.94
CA ILE A 24 -5.18 -2.90 -5.51
C ILE A 24 -5.65 -1.45 -5.33
N PHE A 25 -6.59 -1.27 -4.43
CA PHE A 25 -7.16 0.02 -4.09
C PHE A 25 -6.87 0.33 -2.63
N ALA A 26 -6.34 1.52 -2.37
CA ALA A 26 -6.04 1.99 -1.03
C ALA A 26 -6.62 3.39 -0.84
N PHE A 27 -7.67 3.51 -0.03
CA PHE A 27 -8.23 4.81 0.35
C PHE A 27 -7.65 5.26 1.68
N THR A 28 -6.90 6.36 1.67
CA THR A 28 -6.28 6.97 2.87
C THR A 28 -6.93 8.31 3.16
N GLY A 29 -7.51 8.47 4.35
CA GLY A 29 -8.23 9.70 4.70
C GLY A 29 -8.93 9.65 6.05
N LEU A 30 -9.80 10.64 6.27
CA LEU A 30 -10.62 10.71 7.47
C LEU A 30 -11.75 9.66 7.40
N PHE A 31 -11.87 8.87 8.46
CA PHE A 31 -12.88 7.81 8.60
C PHE A 31 -12.92 6.83 7.41
N PRO A 32 -11.81 6.15 7.08
CA PRO A 32 -11.72 5.30 5.88
C PRO A 32 -12.69 4.10 5.91
N SER A 33 -13.14 3.68 7.09
CA SER A 33 -14.13 2.59 7.23
C SER A 33 -15.50 2.96 6.66
N LEU A 34 -15.85 4.25 6.62
CA LEU A 34 -17.10 4.76 6.06
C LEU A 34 -17.03 4.95 4.54
N TYR A 35 -15.87 4.74 3.90
CA TYR A 35 -15.78 4.73 2.45
C TYR A 35 -16.64 3.60 1.85
N PRO A 36 -17.50 3.85 0.85
CA PRO A 36 -17.51 5.01 -0.05
C PRO A 36 -18.51 6.14 0.30
N LYS A 37 -19.19 6.07 1.46
CA LYS A 37 -20.19 7.07 1.90
C LYS A 37 -19.55 8.41 2.24
N ILE A 38 -18.40 8.39 2.92
CA ILE A 38 -17.57 9.57 3.18
C ILE A 38 -16.26 9.44 2.38
N ARG A 39 -15.94 10.46 1.56
CA ARG A 39 -14.80 10.45 0.64
C ARG A 39 -13.81 11.59 0.90
N ILE A 40 -13.47 11.80 2.17
CA ILE A 40 -12.49 12.81 2.58
C ILE A 40 -11.12 12.14 2.67
N GLY A 41 -10.41 12.06 1.56
CA GLY A 41 -9.14 11.37 1.47
C GLY A 41 -8.63 11.21 0.05
N ILE A 42 -7.55 10.45 -0.11
CA ILE A 42 -6.92 10.12 -1.38
C ILE A 42 -7.16 8.65 -1.66
N LEU A 43 -7.74 8.36 -2.82
CA LEU A 43 -7.77 7.01 -3.38
C LEU A 43 -6.51 6.80 -4.21
N ASP A 44 -5.70 5.86 -3.77
CA ASP A 44 -4.57 5.34 -4.50
C ASP A 44 -4.98 4.03 -5.19
N THR A 45 -4.66 3.91 -6.47
CA THR A 45 -4.96 2.74 -7.29
C THR A 45 -3.65 2.22 -7.84
N MET A 46 -3.37 0.97 -7.55
CA MET A 46 -2.13 0.29 -7.86
C MET A 46 -2.41 -0.93 -8.73
N GLU A 47 -1.56 -1.19 -9.70
CA GLU A 47 -1.56 -2.44 -10.46
C GLU A 47 -0.30 -3.24 -10.09
N ILE A 48 -0.46 -4.54 -9.82
CA ILE A 48 0.69 -5.41 -9.56
C ILE A 48 1.44 -5.68 -10.87
N THR A 49 2.66 -5.18 -10.99
CA THR A 49 3.49 -5.34 -12.20
C THR A 49 4.35 -6.60 -12.13
N ARG A 50 4.72 -7.02 -10.92
CA ARG A 50 5.50 -8.23 -10.69
C ARG A 50 5.12 -8.87 -9.36
N PHE A 51 4.82 -10.16 -9.40
CA PHE A 51 4.50 -10.92 -8.20
C PHE A 51 5.31 -12.20 -8.15
N LYS A 52 6.13 -12.36 -7.11
CA LYS A 52 6.88 -13.59 -6.82
C LYS A 52 6.68 -13.92 -5.34
N PRO A 53 5.55 -14.54 -4.97
CA PRO A 53 5.30 -14.90 -3.59
C PRO A 53 6.30 -15.97 -3.12
N PRO A 54 6.73 -15.91 -1.84
CA PRO A 54 6.40 -14.90 -0.83
C PRO A 54 7.32 -13.68 -0.85
N VAL A 55 8.33 -13.63 -1.74
CA VAL A 55 9.51 -12.77 -1.57
C VAL A 55 9.40 -11.37 -2.16
N LEU A 56 8.54 -11.17 -3.17
CA LEU A 56 8.50 -9.92 -3.91
C LEU A 56 7.09 -9.59 -4.43
N CYS A 57 6.70 -8.33 -4.26
CA CYS A 57 5.58 -7.70 -4.95
C CYS A 57 6.01 -6.31 -5.43
N GLU A 58 5.89 -6.05 -6.72
CA GLU A 58 6.11 -4.72 -7.32
C GLU A 58 4.78 -4.23 -7.87
N VAL A 59 4.49 -2.95 -7.62
CA VAL A 59 3.25 -2.30 -8.04
C VAL A 59 3.56 -0.98 -8.73
N VAL A 60 2.65 -0.55 -9.61
CA VAL A 60 2.65 0.78 -10.19
C VAL A 60 1.41 1.53 -9.74
N HIS A 61 1.58 2.74 -9.22
CA HIS A 61 0.49 3.63 -8.87
C HIS A 61 -0.02 4.29 -10.16
N ILE A 62 -1.25 3.98 -10.53
CA ILE A 62 -1.94 4.48 -11.73
C ILE A 62 -2.98 5.56 -11.41
N GLY A 63 -3.01 6.01 -10.16
CA GLY A 63 -3.90 7.06 -9.69
C GLY A 63 -3.69 8.41 -10.40
N ARG A 64 -4.68 9.30 -10.25
CA ARG A 64 -4.61 10.68 -10.77
C ARG A 64 -3.73 11.58 -9.91
N ILE A 65 -3.77 11.39 -8.58
CA ILE A 65 -3.10 12.24 -7.59
C ILE A 65 -1.69 11.72 -7.28
N ILE A 66 -1.58 10.41 -7.11
CA ILE A 66 -0.35 9.70 -6.78
C ILE A 66 -0.05 8.76 -7.94
N ARG A 67 1.15 8.89 -8.50
CA ARG A 67 1.74 7.98 -9.47
C ARG A 67 3.08 7.48 -8.94
N GLY A 68 3.68 6.53 -9.63
CA GLY A 68 5.00 6.02 -9.27
C GLY A 68 5.02 4.52 -9.09
N THR A 69 6.01 4.02 -8.35
CA THR A 69 6.21 2.57 -8.17
C THR A 69 6.43 2.22 -6.71
N GLY A 70 5.80 1.13 -6.27
CA GLY A 70 6.04 0.53 -4.97
C GLY A 70 6.75 -0.82 -5.12
N LYS A 71 7.66 -1.13 -4.20
CA LYS A 71 8.31 -2.43 -4.11
C LYS A 71 8.31 -2.94 -2.67
N PHE A 72 7.81 -4.17 -2.53
CA PHE A 72 7.75 -4.91 -1.28
C PHE A 72 8.63 -6.15 -1.40
N GLU A 73 9.69 -6.23 -0.60
CA GLU A 73 10.66 -7.31 -0.68
C GLU A 73 10.93 -7.90 0.71
N LEU A 74 10.88 -9.24 0.81
CA LEU A 74 11.22 -9.96 2.03
C LEU A 74 12.62 -10.56 1.90
N LYS A 75 13.45 -10.33 2.92
CA LYS A 75 14.76 -10.96 3.07
C LYS A 75 14.84 -11.77 4.34
N LYS A 76 15.48 -12.94 4.27
CA LYS A 76 15.77 -13.75 5.46
C LYS A 76 16.78 -13.04 6.36
N SER A 77 16.57 -13.10 7.67
CA SER A 77 17.48 -12.64 8.71
C SER A 77 17.66 -13.72 9.78
N LYS A 78 18.74 -13.65 10.57
CA LYS A 78 19.14 -14.71 11.52
C LYS A 78 18.07 -15.10 12.54
N GLY A 79 17.08 -14.23 12.80
CA GLY A 79 15.97 -14.50 13.73
C GLY A 79 14.63 -13.96 13.24
N GLY A 80 14.45 -13.79 11.93
CA GLY A 80 13.20 -13.26 11.39
C GLY A 80 13.28 -12.86 9.93
N THR A 81 12.39 -11.96 9.52
CA THR A 81 12.28 -11.47 8.14
C THR A 81 12.46 -9.97 8.12
N ILE A 82 13.36 -9.48 7.27
CA ILE A 82 13.47 -8.05 6.96
C ILE A 82 12.45 -7.77 5.86
N PHE A 83 11.50 -6.88 6.15
CA PHE A 83 10.55 -6.35 5.18
C PHE A 83 11.05 -5.01 4.66
N ASN A 84 11.54 -5.00 3.42
CA ASN A 84 11.94 -3.79 2.73
C ASN A 84 10.74 -3.26 1.96
N TRP A 85 10.32 -2.06 2.32
CA TRP A 85 9.30 -1.32 1.61
C TRP A 85 9.92 -0.07 0.99
N GLN A 86 9.81 0.04 -0.33
CA GLN A 86 10.30 1.18 -1.11
C GLN A 86 9.13 1.80 -1.89
N GLU A 87 9.06 3.11 -1.87
CA GLU A 87 8.04 3.90 -2.57
C GLU A 87 8.72 5.02 -3.37
N ASN A 88 8.56 4.99 -4.68
CA ASN A 88 8.99 6.05 -5.58
C ASN A 88 7.74 6.81 -6.04
N LEU A 89 7.28 7.75 -5.22
CA LEU A 89 6.06 8.50 -5.47
C LEU A 89 6.32 9.71 -6.37
N VAL A 90 5.48 9.86 -7.38
CA VAL A 90 5.42 10.99 -8.29
C VAL A 90 4.08 11.67 -8.11
N ALA A 91 4.10 12.86 -7.53
CA ALA A 91 2.94 13.73 -7.35
C ALA A 91 3.41 15.19 -7.34
N HIS A 92 2.47 16.14 -7.21
CA HIS A 92 2.81 17.54 -7.15
C HIS A 92 3.78 17.83 -5.98
N PRO A 93 4.90 18.55 -6.17
CA PRO A 93 5.94 18.72 -5.13
C PRO A 93 5.41 19.27 -3.80
N VAL A 94 4.51 20.26 -3.87
CA VAL A 94 3.86 20.85 -2.68
C VAL A 94 3.05 19.80 -1.91
N PHE A 95 2.32 18.94 -2.62
CA PHE A 95 1.55 17.86 -2.02
C PHE A 95 2.48 16.85 -1.34
N LEU A 96 3.57 16.45 -2.01
CA LEU A 96 4.57 15.55 -1.42
C LEU A 96 5.23 16.15 -0.19
N LEU A 97 5.55 17.45 -0.19
CA LEU A 97 6.17 18.11 0.95
C LEU A 97 5.28 18.04 2.21
N ILE A 98 3.98 18.31 2.04
CA ILE A 98 2.99 18.26 3.13
C ILE A 98 2.70 16.82 3.56
N MET A 99 2.53 15.92 2.59
CA MET A 99 2.15 14.54 2.87
C MET A 99 3.30 13.67 3.36
N LYS A 100 4.55 13.98 3.00
CA LYS A 100 5.73 13.20 3.40
C LYS A 100 5.83 12.94 4.92
N PRO A 101 5.75 13.95 5.82
CA PRO A 101 5.79 13.68 7.25
C PRO A 101 4.62 12.80 7.72
N LEU A 102 3.41 13.02 7.18
CA LEU A 102 2.23 12.23 7.50
C LEU A 102 2.37 10.77 7.03
N LEU A 103 2.88 10.57 5.81
CA LEU A 103 3.16 9.26 5.24
C LEU A 103 4.21 8.53 6.06
N LEU A 104 5.35 9.15 6.35
CA LEU A 104 6.42 8.52 7.13
C LEU A 104 5.94 8.09 8.52
N LEU A 105 5.20 8.95 9.22
CA LEU A 105 4.64 8.62 10.52
C LEU A 105 3.58 7.50 10.42
N GLY A 106 2.68 7.59 9.45
CA GLY A 106 1.64 6.59 9.22
C GLY A 106 2.22 5.21 8.88
N VAL A 107 3.25 5.17 8.04
CA VAL A 107 4.02 3.96 7.71
C VAL A 107 4.69 3.39 8.94
N TRP A 108 5.42 4.22 9.70
CA TRP A 108 6.11 3.78 10.90
C TRP A 108 5.15 3.17 11.92
N ILE A 109 4.04 3.84 12.23
CA ILE A 109 3.00 3.31 13.14
C ILE A 109 2.40 2.00 12.59
N SER A 110 2.11 1.96 11.29
CA SER A 110 1.52 0.79 10.64
C SER A 110 2.44 -0.43 10.70
N LEU A 111 3.73 -0.26 10.40
CA LEU A 111 4.73 -1.32 10.47
C LEU A 111 4.94 -1.79 11.91
N HIS A 112 4.97 -0.87 12.87
CA HIS A 112 5.10 -1.23 14.28
C HIS A 112 3.87 -2.01 14.79
N ARG A 113 2.66 -1.65 14.35
CA ARG A 113 1.45 -2.44 14.65
C ARG A 113 1.47 -3.80 13.97
N PHE A 114 1.89 -3.88 12.71
CA PHE A 114 1.98 -5.11 11.95
C PHE A 114 2.98 -6.10 12.56
N ALA A 115 4.18 -5.62 12.92
CA ALA A 115 5.18 -6.44 13.60
C ALA A 115 4.62 -7.10 14.87
N ARG A 116 3.89 -6.33 15.70
CA ARG A 116 3.24 -6.86 16.91
C ARG A 116 2.15 -7.90 16.65
N GLN A 117 1.52 -7.91 15.47
CA GLN A 117 0.53 -8.92 15.10
C GLN A 117 1.18 -10.24 14.69
N LEU A 118 2.42 -10.20 14.17
CA LEU A 118 3.16 -11.39 13.74
C LEU A 118 3.96 -12.06 14.86
N THR A 119 4.26 -11.34 15.95
CA THR A 119 4.97 -11.87 17.13
C THR A 119 4.03 -12.43 18.20
N ARG A 120 2.74 -12.58 17.91
CA ARG A 120 1.78 -13.30 18.76
C ARG A 120 1.74 -14.76 18.35
#